data_AF-A0A381WYD9-F1
#
_entry.id   AF-A0A381WYD9-F1
#
_cell.length_a   1.000
_cell.length_b   1.000
_cell.length_c   1.000
_cell.angle_alpha   90.00
_cell.angle_beta   90.00
_cell.angle_gamma   90.00
#
_symmetry.space_group_name_H-M   'P 1'
#
loop_
_entity.id
_entity.type
_entity.pdbx_description
1 polymer ?
#
loop_
_entity_poly.entity_id
_entity_poly.type
_entity_poly.pdbx_seq_one_letter_code
_entity_poly.pdbx_strand_id
1 'polypeptide(L)'
;MAELIPHPFGALIKRMFMELETEESIFDFPSKKFFTGLSGKDYSVKFHGKNSSSPFGPASGPQTQMAQNIVLSWLGGARIMELKTVQILDELEIPRPCIDMQTVGYNVEWSQELRIKQSLHEYVKGAMLIEILLASGKLDLAENFGDVLYDMSVGYDLQGIKSDKVRQFIEGML
;
A
#
# COMPACT_ATOMS: atom_id res chain seq x y z
N MET A 1 1.83 -20.64 11.41
CA MET A 1 2.65 -19.41 11.33
C MET A 1 2.04 -18.57 10.22
N ALA A 2 1.77 -17.27 10.43
CA ALA A 2 1.06 -16.47 9.43
C ALA A 2 2.01 -16.07 8.29
N GLU A 3 1.93 -16.80 7.18
CA GLU A 3 2.51 -16.41 5.90
C GLU A 3 1.59 -15.36 5.25
N LEU A 4 2.16 -14.33 4.63
CA LEU A 4 1.36 -13.38 3.85
C LEU A 4 0.94 -14.06 2.54
N ILE A 5 -0.36 -14.26 2.36
CA ILE A 5 -0.93 -14.89 1.17
C ILE A 5 -1.64 -13.82 0.33
N PRO A 6 -1.08 -13.41 -0.82
CA PRO A 6 -1.74 -12.51 -1.76
C PRO A 6 -3.12 -13.02 -2.17
N HIS A 7 -4.14 -12.19 -2.00
CA HIS A 7 -5.50 -12.55 -2.39
C HIS A 7 -5.70 -12.33 -3.91
N PRO A 8 -6.43 -13.20 -4.63
CA PRO A 8 -6.76 -12.96 -6.04
C PRO A 8 -7.43 -11.60 -6.28
N PHE A 9 -7.00 -10.87 -7.31
CA PHE A 9 -7.48 -9.50 -7.60
C PHE A 9 -8.99 -9.42 -7.80
N GLY A 10 -9.58 -10.32 -8.60
CA GLY A 10 -11.03 -10.35 -8.81
C GLY A 10 -11.82 -10.63 -7.53
N ALA A 11 -11.26 -11.38 -6.59
CA ALA A 11 -11.89 -11.60 -5.28
C ALA A 11 -11.81 -10.35 -4.40
N LEU A 12 -10.71 -9.58 -4.45
CA LEU A 12 -10.61 -8.29 -3.77
C LEU A 12 -11.65 -7.30 -4.31
N ILE A 13 -11.80 -7.17 -5.62
CA ILE A 13 -12.82 -6.31 -6.24
C ILE A 13 -14.22 -6.73 -5.80
N LYS A 14 -14.53 -8.03 -5.91
CA LYS A 14 -15.85 -8.55 -5.53
C LYS A 14 -16.16 -8.27 -4.07
N ARG A 15 -15.21 -8.54 -3.17
CA ARG A 15 -15.34 -8.30 -1.72
C ARG A 15 -15.55 -6.82 -1.43
N MET A 16 -14.69 -5.95 -1.99
CA MET A 16 -14.73 -4.50 -1.81
C MET A 16 -16.10 -3.89 -2.15
N PHE A 17 -16.67 -4.23 -3.30
CA PHE A 17 -17.99 -3.68 -3.68
C PHE A 17 -19.16 -4.35 -2.97
N MET A 18 -19.07 -5.66 -2.70
CA MET A 18 -20.12 -6.37 -1.96
C MET A 18 -20.25 -5.80 -0.54
N GLU A 19 -19.14 -5.68 0.19
CA GLU A 19 -19.14 -5.11 1.55
C GLU A 19 -19.61 -3.66 1.56
N LEU A 20 -19.25 -2.87 0.54
CA LEU A 20 -19.69 -1.48 0.45
C LEU A 20 -21.22 -1.39 0.26
N GLU A 21 -21.82 -2.33 -0.46
CA GLU A 21 -23.26 -2.38 -0.72
C GLU A 21 -24.07 -2.99 0.44
N THR A 22 -23.54 -4.01 1.12
CA THR A 22 -24.32 -4.79 2.10
C THR A 22 -23.98 -4.48 3.55
N GLU A 23 -22.78 -3.96 3.82
CA GLU A 23 -22.23 -3.82 5.18
C GLU A 23 -21.71 -2.41 5.47
N GLU A 24 -21.82 -1.49 4.50
CA GLU A 24 -21.27 -0.14 4.59
C GLU A 24 -19.78 -0.14 4.99
N SER A 25 -18.99 -1.07 4.47
CA SER A 25 -17.57 -1.22 4.78
C SER A 25 -16.74 -1.63 3.56
N ILE A 26 -15.42 -1.49 3.63
CA ILE A 26 -14.48 -2.07 2.65
C ILE A 26 -13.36 -2.76 3.43
N PHE A 27 -13.16 -4.05 3.18
CA PHE A 27 -12.23 -4.91 3.91
C PHE A 27 -12.39 -4.78 5.43
N ASP A 28 -13.64 -4.88 5.89
CA ASP A 28 -14.06 -4.71 7.29
C ASP A 28 -13.84 -3.30 7.88
N PHE A 29 -13.36 -2.33 7.09
CA PHE A 29 -13.21 -0.94 7.54
C PHE A 29 -14.52 -0.17 7.32
N PRO A 30 -15.17 0.34 8.39
CA PRO A 30 -16.49 0.98 8.27
C PRO A 30 -16.44 2.29 7.47
N SER A 31 -17.38 2.48 6.54
CA SER A 31 -17.48 3.67 5.67
C SER A 31 -17.58 4.98 6.42
N LYS A 32 -18.26 5.00 7.58
CA LYS A 32 -18.32 6.17 8.47
C LYS A 32 -16.95 6.65 8.99
N LYS A 33 -15.89 5.84 8.84
CA LYS A 33 -14.51 6.18 9.20
C LYS A 33 -13.65 6.54 7.99
N PHE A 34 -14.20 6.45 6.77
CA PHE A 34 -13.47 6.85 5.58
C PHE A 34 -13.21 8.36 5.63
N PHE A 35 -12.00 8.75 5.27
CA PHE A 35 -11.64 10.15 5.09
C PHE A 35 -11.54 10.45 3.61
N THR A 36 -12.57 11.11 3.09
CA THR A 36 -12.72 11.45 1.66
C THR A 36 -12.41 12.92 1.37
N GLY A 37 -11.76 13.61 2.30
CA GLY A 37 -11.50 15.05 2.25
C GLY A 37 -12.68 15.86 2.79
N LEU A 38 -12.44 17.16 3.03
CA LEU A 38 -13.48 18.09 3.47
C LEU A 38 -13.64 19.19 2.42
N SER A 39 -14.89 19.43 2.00
CA SER A 39 -15.19 20.50 1.04
C SER A 39 -14.68 21.87 1.56
N GLY A 40 -14.00 22.61 0.69
CA GLY A 40 -13.40 23.91 1.02
C GLY A 40 -12.13 23.86 1.86
N LYS A 41 -11.54 22.68 2.10
CA LYS A 41 -10.23 22.52 2.74
C LYS A 41 -9.21 21.96 1.76
N ASP A 42 -8.03 22.58 1.75
CA ASP A 42 -6.89 22.10 0.99
C ASP A 42 -5.83 21.52 1.94
N TYR A 43 -5.57 20.22 1.80
CA TYR A 43 -4.54 19.49 2.53
C TYR A 43 -3.33 19.18 1.65
N SER A 44 -3.33 19.65 0.40
CA SER A 44 -2.34 19.23 -0.57
C SER A 44 -0.93 19.70 -0.21
N VAL A 45 0.04 18.86 -0.54
CA VAL A 45 1.46 19.17 -0.37
C VAL A 45 2.25 18.75 -1.60
N LYS A 46 3.45 19.33 -1.74
CA LYS A 46 4.45 18.83 -2.67
C LYS A 46 5.36 17.83 -1.98
N PHE A 47 5.43 16.62 -2.53
CA PHE A 47 6.34 15.57 -2.10
C PHE A 47 7.18 15.11 -3.29
N HIS A 48 8.50 15.23 -3.19
CA HIS A 48 9.44 15.03 -4.30
C HIS A 48 9.03 15.76 -5.61
N GLY A 49 8.48 16.97 -5.48
CA GLY A 49 8.02 17.79 -6.61
C GLY A 49 6.68 17.36 -7.22
N LYS A 50 6.07 16.26 -6.76
CA LYS A 50 4.73 15.80 -7.17
C LYS A 50 3.66 16.28 -6.20
N ASN A 51 2.41 16.36 -6.66
CA ASN A 51 1.27 16.71 -5.82
C ASN A 51 0.79 15.50 -5.03
N SER A 52 0.39 15.71 -3.78
CA SER A 52 -0.36 14.74 -2.98
C SER A 52 -1.51 15.45 -2.30
N SER A 53 -2.69 14.84 -2.27
CA SER A 53 -3.89 15.43 -1.70
C SER A 53 -3.90 15.50 -0.17
N SER A 54 -2.97 14.83 0.52
CA SER A 54 -2.80 14.93 1.97
C SER A 54 -1.32 14.76 2.36
N PRO A 55 -0.87 15.29 3.51
CA PRO A 55 0.54 15.27 3.89
C PRO A 55 1.00 13.98 4.56
N PHE A 56 0.15 12.94 4.64
CA PHE A 56 0.42 11.78 5.47
C PHE A 56 0.17 10.46 4.76
N GLY A 57 0.79 9.43 5.31
CA GLY A 57 0.51 8.04 5.03
C GLY A 57 1.55 7.12 5.67
N PRO A 58 1.43 5.80 5.44
CA PRO A 58 2.28 4.82 6.09
C PRO A 58 3.71 4.87 5.55
N ALA A 59 4.68 4.73 6.45
CA ALA A 59 6.07 4.43 6.11
C ALA A 59 6.22 3.00 5.55
N SER A 60 7.36 2.71 4.92
CA SER A 60 7.71 1.37 4.44
C SER A 60 7.69 0.37 5.60
N GLY A 61 6.84 -0.64 5.53
CA GLY A 61 6.66 -1.57 6.63
C GLY A 61 5.58 -2.62 6.40
N PRO A 62 5.27 -3.44 7.41
CA PRO A 62 4.30 -4.53 7.28
C PRO A 62 2.92 -4.13 6.76
N GLN A 63 2.54 -2.88 7.00
CA GLN A 63 1.30 -2.27 6.54
C GLN A 63 1.27 -1.95 5.04
N THR A 64 2.40 -1.81 4.34
CA THR A 64 2.45 -1.37 2.93
C THR A 64 2.84 -2.48 1.95
N GLN A 65 2.53 -3.74 2.31
CA GLN A 65 2.86 -4.92 1.49
C GLN A 65 1.68 -5.47 0.69
N MET A 66 0.47 -5.41 1.27
CA MET A 66 -0.71 -6.09 0.76
C MET A 66 -1.66 -5.10 0.09
N ALA A 67 -2.30 -5.51 -1.00
CA ALA A 67 -3.19 -4.65 -1.78
C ALA A 67 -4.33 -4.05 -0.93
N GLN A 68 -4.97 -4.87 -0.08
CA GLN A 68 -6.04 -4.40 0.80
C GLN A 68 -5.54 -3.35 1.81
N ASN A 69 -4.32 -3.47 2.32
CA ASN A 69 -3.80 -2.52 3.31
C ASN A 69 -3.49 -1.16 2.66
N ILE A 70 -3.05 -1.16 1.40
CA ILE A 70 -2.87 0.06 0.60
C ILE A 70 -4.21 0.77 0.41
N VAL A 71 -5.27 0.03 0.04
CA VAL A 71 -6.63 0.57 -0.08
C VAL A 71 -7.15 1.10 1.26
N LEU A 72 -6.97 0.34 2.34
CA LEU A 72 -7.40 0.77 3.69
C LEU A 72 -6.65 2.02 4.15
N SER A 73 -5.36 2.15 3.84
CA SER A 73 -4.57 3.36 4.13
C SER A 73 -5.14 4.55 3.36
N TRP A 74 -5.47 4.37 2.08
CA TRP A 74 -6.09 5.40 1.24
C TRP A 74 -7.47 5.83 1.77
N LEU A 75 -8.32 4.87 2.16
CA LEU A 75 -9.63 5.12 2.78
C LEU A 75 -9.49 5.83 4.13
N GLY A 76 -8.39 5.60 4.85
CA GLY A 76 -8.03 6.35 6.06
C GLY A 76 -7.51 7.77 5.80
N GLY A 77 -7.39 8.18 4.53
CA GLY A 77 -6.97 9.53 4.13
C GLY A 77 -5.50 9.66 3.73
N ALA A 78 -4.74 8.55 3.71
CA ALA A 78 -3.35 8.58 3.28
C ALA A 78 -3.25 8.90 1.78
N ARG A 79 -2.30 9.76 1.42
CA ARG A 79 -2.01 10.13 0.02
C ARG A 79 -0.52 10.08 -0.33
N ILE A 80 0.35 9.76 0.63
CA ILE A 80 1.76 9.44 0.40
C ILE A 80 2.02 8.08 1.05
N MET A 81 2.17 7.03 0.25
CA MET A 81 2.35 5.66 0.75
C MET A 81 3.73 5.16 0.40
N GLU A 82 4.58 5.02 1.41
CA GLU A 82 5.90 4.41 1.22
C GLU A 82 5.75 2.88 1.20
N LEU A 83 5.90 2.31 0.02
CA LEU A 83 5.75 0.88 -0.22
C LEU A 83 6.88 0.11 0.46
N LYS A 84 6.55 -1.09 0.93
CA LYS A 84 7.52 -1.96 1.59
C LYS A 84 8.74 -2.17 0.69
N THR A 85 9.92 -2.02 1.30
CA THR A 85 11.19 -2.14 0.59
C THR A 85 11.33 -3.52 -0.05
N VAL A 86 11.65 -3.55 -1.35
CA VAL A 86 12.02 -4.78 -2.06
C VAL A 86 13.53 -4.85 -2.25
N GLN A 87 14.06 -6.07 -2.29
CA GLN A 87 15.48 -6.33 -2.47
C GLN A 87 15.74 -7.67 -3.18
N ILE A 88 16.97 -7.86 -3.66
CA ILE A 88 17.36 -9.06 -4.40
C ILE A 88 17.22 -10.37 -3.60
N LEU A 89 17.43 -10.31 -2.27
CA LEU A 89 17.26 -11.44 -1.34
C LEU A 89 15.82 -11.51 -0.83
N ASP A 90 14.95 -12.19 -1.57
CA ASP A 90 13.50 -12.28 -1.27
C ASP A 90 13.01 -13.70 -0.93
N GLU A 91 13.94 -14.63 -0.67
CA GLU A 91 13.69 -16.01 -0.22
C GLU A 91 14.37 -16.28 1.12
N LEU A 92 14.26 -15.34 2.06
CA LEU A 92 14.86 -15.45 3.39
C LEU A 92 13.99 -16.29 4.33
N GLU A 93 14.60 -17.27 4.98
CA GLU A 93 13.98 -17.95 6.12
C GLU A 93 14.21 -17.13 7.40
N ILE A 94 13.15 -16.49 7.89
CA ILE A 94 13.21 -15.60 9.05
C ILE A 94 12.50 -16.26 10.24
N PRO A 95 13.14 -16.37 11.42
CA PRO A 95 12.47 -16.87 12.61
C PRO A 95 11.33 -15.92 13.04
N ARG A 96 10.16 -16.47 13.38
CA ARG A 96 8.99 -15.70 13.82
C ARG A 96 8.59 -16.06 15.27
N PRO A 97 8.14 -15.09 16.10
CA PRO A 97 7.95 -13.67 15.79
C PRO A 97 9.27 -12.94 15.49
N CYS A 98 9.28 -12.13 14.43
CA CYS A 98 10.49 -11.47 13.93
C CYS A 98 10.61 -10.00 14.39
N ILE A 99 9.59 -9.51 15.10
CA ILE A 99 9.51 -8.17 15.69
C ILE A 99 8.98 -8.33 17.11
N ASP A 100 9.71 -7.77 18.08
CA ASP A 100 9.25 -7.55 19.45
C ASP A 100 9.31 -6.05 19.74
N MET A 101 8.18 -5.46 20.11
CA MET A 101 8.00 -4.01 20.28
C MET A 101 7.31 -3.69 21.62
N GLN A 102 7.69 -4.38 22.69
CA GLN A 102 7.14 -4.10 24.02
C GLN A 102 7.62 -2.75 24.59
N THR A 103 8.90 -2.40 24.39
CA THR A 103 9.49 -1.14 24.86
C THR A 103 10.51 -0.60 23.86
N VAL A 104 11.57 -1.36 23.63
CA VAL A 104 12.53 -1.19 22.54
C VAL A 104 12.19 -2.19 21.44
N GLY A 105 12.25 -1.73 20.19
CA GLY A 105 12.03 -2.59 19.03
C GLY A 105 13.24 -3.49 18.78
N TYR A 106 13.05 -4.80 18.92
CA TYR A 106 14.00 -5.80 18.47
C TYR A 106 13.45 -6.47 17.22
N ASN A 107 14.29 -6.58 16.20
CA ASN A 107 13.99 -7.29 14.98
C ASN A 107 15.13 -8.25 14.63
N VAL A 108 14.78 -9.37 14.02
CA VAL A 108 15.76 -10.40 13.63
C VAL A 108 16.24 -10.22 12.17
N GLU A 109 15.64 -9.26 11.44
CA GLU A 109 15.85 -8.82 10.03
C GLU A 109 15.85 -9.95 8.96
N TRP A 110 15.43 -9.78 7.70
CA TRP A 110 15.41 -8.62 6.80
C TRP A 110 13.98 -8.28 6.32
N SER A 111 13.83 -7.15 5.66
CA SER A 111 12.57 -6.39 5.49
C SER A 111 11.73 -6.79 4.28
N GLN A 112 11.61 -8.07 3.91
CA GLN A 112 10.73 -8.45 2.81
C GLN A 112 10.05 -9.80 3.05
N GLU A 113 8.73 -9.78 3.28
CA GLU A 113 7.94 -10.99 3.48
C GLU A 113 7.36 -11.57 2.18
N LEU A 114 7.06 -10.72 1.19
CA LEU A 114 6.59 -11.13 -0.13
C LEU A 114 7.75 -11.15 -1.12
N ARG A 115 7.81 -12.15 -2.00
CA ARG A 115 8.78 -12.15 -3.11
C ARG A 115 8.65 -10.89 -3.96
N ILE A 116 9.70 -10.48 -4.69
CA ILE A 116 9.68 -9.25 -5.51
C ILE A 116 8.48 -9.23 -6.46
N LYS A 117 8.21 -10.35 -7.15
CA LYS A 117 7.09 -10.47 -8.07
C LYS A 117 5.73 -10.35 -7.36
N GLN A 118 5.60 -10.92 -6.16
CA GLN A 118 4.38 -10.80 -5.37
C GLN A 118 4.17 -9.36 -4.89
N SER A 119 5.26 -8.69 -4.48
CA SER A 119 5.25 -7.29 -4.08
C SER A 119 4.76 -6.39 -5.22
N LEU A 120 5.32 -6.55 -6.43
CA LEU A 120 4.86 -5.84 -7.63
C LEU A 120 3.34 -6.05 -7.85
N HIS A 121 2.89 -7.30 -7.81
CA HIS A 121 1.47 -7.61 -8.02
C HIS A 121 0.58 -6.95 -6.95
N GLU A 122 0.97 -6.98 -5.68
CA GLU A 122 0.17 -6.38 -4.61
C GLU A 122 0.13 -4.85 -4.69
N TYR A 123 1.23 -4.20 -5.08
CA TYR A 123 1.30 -2.74 -5.23
C TYR A 123 0.44 -2.28 -6.41
N VAL A 124 0.57 -2.95 -7.55
CA VAL A 124 -0.24 -2.66 -8.74
C VAL A 124 -1.72 -2.95 -8.47
N LYS A 125 -2.06 -4.06 -7.80
CA LYS A 125 -3.45 -4.32 -7.38
C LYS A 125 -3.98 -3.21 -6.46
N GLY A 126 -3.22 -2.81 -5.44
CA GLY A 126 -3.62 -1.74 -4.52
C GLY A 126 -3.91 -0.44 -5.25
N ALA A 127 -3.03 -0.03 -6.16
CA ALA A 127 -3.25 1.12 -7.02
C ALA A 127 -4.48 0.98 -7.91
N MET A 128 -4.63 -0.15 -8.60
CA MET A 128 -5.80 -0.41 -9.45
C MET A 128 -7.12 -0.44 -8.65
N LEU A 129 -7.14 -0.97 -7.43
CA LEU A 129 -8.34 -0.97 -6.59
C LEU A 129 -8.76 0.46 -6.22
N ILE A 130 -7.79 1.33 -5.92
CA ILE A 130 -8.04 2.75 -5.65
C ILE A 130 -8.61 3.44 -6.89
N GLU A 131 -8.00 3.24 -8.06
CA GLU A 131 -8.50 3.80 -9.33
C GLU A 131 -9.92 3.29 -9.67
N ILE A 132 -10.20 2.00 -9.41
CA ILE A 132 -11.54 1.42 -9.59
C ILE A 132 -12.56 2.05 -8.64
N LEU A 133 -12.20 2.29 -7.36
CA LEU A 133 -13.07 2.98 -6.41
C LEU A 133 -13.36 4.42 -6.85
N LEU A 134 -12.33 5.16 -7.27
CA LEU A 134 -12.45 6.51 -7.80
C LEU A 134 -13.40 6.54 -9.01
N ALA A 135 -13.15 5.68 -10.00
CA ALA A 135 -13.95 5.59 -11.22
C ALA A 135 -15.39 5.13 -10.96
N SER A 136 -15.66 4.39 -9.88
CA SER A 136 -16.99 3.90 -9.54
C SER A 136 -17.97 5.01 -9.12
N GLY A 137 -17.47 6.16 -8.65
CA GLY A 137 -18.29 7.24 -8.11
C GLY A 137 -19.08 6.89 -6.84
N LYS A 138 -18.80 5.75 -6.20
CA LYS A 138 -19.51 5.31 -4.99
C LYS A 138 -19.06 6.00 -3.70
N LEU A 139 -17.97 6.76 -3.75
CA LEU A 139 -17.44 7.51 -2.62
C LEU A 139 -17.61 9.01 -2.87
N ASP A 140 -18.09 9.73 -1.86
CA ASP A 140 -18.21 11.19 -1.88
C ASP A 140 -16.85 11.83 -1.60
N LEU A 141 -15.96 11.77 -2.61
CA LEU A 141 -14.62 12.33 -2.56
C LEU A 141 -14.64 13.83 -2.88
N ALA A 142 -14.03 14.63 -2.01
CA ALA A 142 -13.81 16.04 -2.32
C ALA A 142 -12.96 16.18 -3.59
N GLU A 143 -13.29 17.17 -4.43
CA GLU A 143 -12.70 17.38 -5.76
C GLU A 143 -11.16 17.44 -5.74
N ASN A 144 -10.57 17.98 -4.67
CA ASN A 144 -9.12 18.12 -4.49
C ASN A 144 -8.46 16.96 -3.71
N PHE A 145 -9.17 15.86 -3.45
CA PHE A 145 -8.71 14.79 -2.55
C PHE A 145 -8.38 13.45 -3.26
N GLY A 146 -8.15 13.48 -4.57
CA GLY A 146 -7.84 12.31 -5.40
C GLY A 146 -6.36 11.94 -5.53
N ASP A 147 -5.44 12.91 -5.47
CA ASP A 147 -4.02 12.70 -5.82
C ASP A 147 -3.30 11.85 -4.79
N VAL A 148 -2.86 10.66 -5.19
CA VAL A 148 -2.11 9.70 -4.38
C VAL A 148 -0.72 9.46 -4.97
N LEU A 149 0.28 9.35 -4.10
CA LEU A 149 1.65 9.01 -4.44
C LEU A 149 2.03 7.68 -3.80
N TYR A 150 2.57 6.79 -4.63
CA TYR A 150 3.21 5.55 -4.21
C TYR A 150 4.72 5.77 -4.23
N ASP A 151 5.33 5.88 -3.06
CA ASP A 151 6.76 6.06 -2.89
C ASP A 151 7.44 4.69 -2.83
N MET A 152 8.31 4.42 -3.81
CA MET A 152 8.92 3.12 -4.02
C MET A 152 10.22 3.02 -3.24
N SER A 153 10.31 2.02 -2.35
CA SER A 153 11.53 1.72 -1.61
C SER A 153 12.24 0.50 -2.21
N VAL A 154 13.51 0.64 -2.59
CA VAL A 154 14.36 -0.44 -3.13
C VAL A 154 15.71 -0.46 -2.41
N GLY A 155 16.25 -1.64 -2.13
CA GLY A 155 17.52 -1.76 -1.39
C GLY A 155 18.33 -3.03 -1.70
N TYR A 156 19.51 -3.21 -1.10
CA TYR A 156 20.23 -2.24 -0.25
C TYR A 156 21.57 -1.76 -0.82
N ASP A 157 22.07 -2.40 -1.87
CA ASP A 157 23.27 -1.95 -2.56
C ASP A 157 22.99 -1.68 -4.04
N LEU A 158 23.90 -0.93 -4.66
CA LEU A 158 23.80 -0.58 -6.07
C LEU A 158 23.82 -1.81 -6.98
N GLN A 159 24.51 -2.88 -6.57
CA GLN A 159 24.61 -4.11 -7.34
C GLN A 159 23.27 -4.83 -7.42
N GLY A 160 22.57 -4.97 -6.29
CA GLY A 160 21.24 -5.53 -6.19
C GLY A 160 20.22 -4.68 -6.92
N ILE A 161 20.28 -3.35 -6.78
CA ILE A 161 19.37 -2.43 -7.51
C ILE A 161 19.57 -2.54 -9.03
N LYS A 162 20.79 -2.78 -9.52
CA LYS A 162 21.09 -2.97 -10.94
C LYS A 162 20.74 -4.36 -11.47
N SER A 163 20.38 -5.31 -10.62
CA SER A 163 20.01 -6.66 -11.05
C SER A 163 18.72 -6.66 -11.87
N ASP A 164 18.60 -7.56 -12.84
CA ASP A 164 17.41 -7.70 -13.69
C ASP A 164 16.12 -7.83 -12.88
N LYS A 165 16.17 -8.56 -11.76
CA LYS A 165 15.01 -8.82 -10.91
C LYS A 165 14.45 -7.54 -10.27
N VAL A 166 15.33 -6.70 -9.72
CA VAL A 166 14.92 -5.42 -9.11
C VAL A 166 14.59 -4.39 -10.19
N ARG A 167 15.33 -4.39 -11.31
CA ARG A 167 15.05 -3.53 -12.47
C ARG A 167 13.66 -3.78 -13.06
N GLN A 168 13.26 -5.04 -13.23
CA GLN A 168 11.91 -5.40 -13.69
C GLN A 168 10.82 -4.94 -12.72
N PHE A 169 11.08 -4.97 -11.41
CA PHE A 169 10.16 -4.41 -10.43
C PHE A 169 10.00 -2.89 -10.59
N ILE A 170 11.11 -2.16 -10.70
CA ILE A 170 11.10 -0.70 -10.91
C ILE A 170 10.35 -0.36 -12.20
N GLU A 171 10.65 -1.05 -13.29
CA GLU A 171 10.01 -0.84 -14.59
C GLU A 171 8.53 -1.20 -14.58
N GLY A 172 8.11 -2.20 -13.80
CA GLY A 172 6.69 -2.54 -13.63
C GLY A 172 5.89 -1.55 -12.77
N MET A 173 6.57 -0.70 -12.00
CA MET A 173 5.95 0.34 -11.16
C MET A 173 5.88 1.71 -11.83
N LEU A 174 6.64 1.93 -12.90
CA LEU A 174 6.70 3.18 -13.68
C LEU A 174 5.71 3.16 -14.85
#